data_AF-A0A060YE02-F1
#
_entry.id   AF-A0A060YE02-F1
#
_cell.length_a   1.000
_cell.length_b   1.000
_cell.length_c   1.000
_cell.angle_alpha   90.00
_cell.angle_beta   90.00
_cell.angle_gamma   90.00
#
_symmetry.space_group_name_H-M   'P 1'
#
loop_
_entity.id
_entity.type
_entity.pdbx_description
1 polymer ?
#
loop_
_entity_poly.entity_id
_entity_poly.type
_entity_poly.pdbx_seq_one_letter_code
_entity_poly.pdbx_strand_id
1 'polypeptide(L)'
;MLFSLGMLMLSATQIYTIFTVQLFAFLNLLPVEADISAYTFDNKTGNFDDLPARFGYRLPSDGLKGFLIGARPQNACEPIDPPPIRDNLTGAFIVLIKRFDCNFDIK
;
A
#
# COMPACT_ATOMS: atom_id res chain seq x y z
N MET A 1 9.42 13.63 53.53
CA MET A 1 9.43 14.59 52.40
C MET A 1 10.23 14.09 51.20
N LEU A 2 11.46 13.57 51.36
CA LEU A 2 12.27 13.01 50.26
C LEU A 2 11.62 11.84 49.50
N PHE A 3 10.94 10.91 50.18
CA PHE A 3 10.24 9.80 49.54
C PHE A 3 9.09 10.25 48.61
N SER A 4 8.37 11.32 48.98
CA SER A 4 7.27 11.87 48.18
C SER A 4 7.78 12.57 46.91
N LEU A 5 8.93 13.24 46.99
CA LEU A 5 9.59 13.88 45.85
C LEU A 5 10.14 12.83 44.86
N GLY A 6 10.73 11.73 45.35
CA GLY A 6 11.21 10.63 44.51
C GLY A 6 10.12 9.95 43.69
N MET A 7 8.95 9.69 44.30
CA MET A 7 7.79 9.13 43.61
C MET A 7 7.22 10.09 42.54
N LEU A 8 7.24 11.40 42.81
CA LEU A 8 6.82 12.44 41.87
C LEU A 8 7.75 12.50 40.64
N MET A 9 9.06 12.42 40.85
CA MET A 9 10.05 12.41 39.76
C MET A 9 9.95 11.14 38.89
N LEU A 10 9.70 9.98 39.51
CA LEU A 10 9.41 8.72 38.79
C LEU A 10 8.15 8.86 37.93
N SER A 11 7.08 9.47 38.46
CA SER A 11 5.85 9.69 37.69
C SER A 11 6.05 10.67 36.52
N ALA A 12 6.83 11.75 36.72
CA ALA A 12 7.11 12.74 35.69
C ALA A 12 7.95 12.16 34.54
N THR A 13 8.98 11.37 34.86
CA THR A 13 9.79 10.67 33.85
C THR A 13 8.95 9.67 33.08
N GLN A 14 8.08 8.91 33.74
CA GLN A 14 7.19 7.97 33.07
C GLN A 14 6.22 8.67 32.11
N ILE A 15 5.60 9.79 32.53
CA ILE A 15 4.73 10.60 31.65
C ILE A 15 5.51 11.14 30.45
N TYR A 16 6.72 11.65 30.67
CA TYR A 16 7.58 12.13 29.59
C TYR A 16 7.94 11.02 28.59
N THR A 17 8.30 9.82 29.08
CA THR A 17 8.59 8.68 28.20
C THR A 17 7.38 8.22 27.40
N ILE A 18 6.21 8.13 28.02
CA ILE A 18 4.97 7.75 27.31
C ILE A 18 4.64 8.79 26.25
N PHE A 19 4.68 10.08 26.61
CA PHE A 19 4.36 11.17 25.68
C PHE A 19 5.34 11.22 24.49
N THR A 20 6.64 11.06 24.75
CA THR A 20 7.67 11.06 23.69
C THR A 20 7.51 9.87 22.75
N VAL A 21 7.24 8.66 23.27
CA VAL A 21 6.96 7.47 22.45
C VAL A 21 5.69 7.66 21.62
N GLN A 22 4.61 8.16 22.22
CA GLN A 22 3.33 8.38 21.52
C GLN A 22 3.47 9.43 20.42
N LEU A 23 4.19 10.53 20.70
CA LEU A 23 4.45 11.59 19.73
C LEU A 23 5.32 11.07 18.59
N PHE A 24 6.38 10.30 18.88
CA PHE A 24 7.21 9.72 17.84
C PHE A 24 6.42 8.72 16.98
N ALA A 25 5.60 7.87 17.58
CA ALA A 25 4.72 6.96 16.84
C ALA A 25 3.75 7.74 15.92
N PHE A 26 3.12 8.80 16.42
CA PHE A 26 2.22 9.64 15.63
C PHE A 26 2.93 10.34 14.47
N LEU A 27 4.13 10.89 14.70
CA LEU A 27 4.92 11.58 13.67
C LEU A 27 5.48 10.62 12.61
N ASN A 28 5.69 9.34 12.94
CA ASN A 28 6.19 8.33 12.01
C ASN A 28 5.07 7.53 11.32
N LEU A 29 3.82 7.66 11.76
CA LEU A 29 2.65 7.21 11.02
C LEU A 29 2.38 8.21 9.89
N LEU A 30 3.19 8.13 8.83
CA LEU A 30 2.82 8.75 7.57
C LEU A 30 1.66 7.93 6.97
N PRO A 31 0.46 8.51 6.78
CA PRO A 31 -0.53 7.88 5.94
C PRO A 31 0.06 7.82 4.53
N VAL A 32 0.43 6.62 4.09
CA VAL A 32 0.69 6.36 2.68
C VAL A 32 -0.62 5.85 2.13
N GLU A 33 -1.51 6.78 1.79
CA GLU A 33 -2.68 6.47 0.98
C GLU A 33 -2.19 6.20 -0.43
N ALA A 34 -2.34 4.96 -0.87
CA ALA A 34 -2.49 4.65 -2.27
C ALA A 34 -3.91 4.09 -2.41
N ASP A 35 -4.64 4.61 -3.39
CA ASP A 35 -6.04 4.27 -3.62
C ASP A 35 -6.17 3.69 -5.02
N ILE A 36 -6.97 2.63 -5.14
CA ILE A 36 -7.31 2.06 -6.44
C ILE A 36 -8.72 2.50 -6.81
N SER A 37 -8.84 3.31 -7.86
CA SER A 37 -10.14 3.65 -8.47
C SER A 37 -10.34 2.84 -9.75
N ALA A 38 -11.34 1.95 -9.74
CA ALA A 38 -11.73 1.19 -10.91
C ALA A 38 -12.92 1.86 -11.62
N TYR A 39 -12.80 2.02 -12.94
CA TYR A 39 -13.85 2.59 -13.79
C TYR A 39 -14.41 1.50 -14.70
N THR A 40 -15.73 1.30 -14.64
CA THR A 40 -16.43 0.38 -15.56
C THR A 40 -16.79 1.13 -16.84
N PHE A 41 -17.02 0.39 -17.94
CA PHE A 41 -17.52 0.95 -19.20
C PHE A 41 -18.83 1.76 -19.04
N ASP A 42 -19.65 1.41 -18.04
CA ASP A 42 -20.87 2.14 -17.68
C ASP A 42 -20.61 3.42 -16.83
N ASN A 43 -19.37 3.93 -16.80
CA ASN A 43 -18.95 5.08 -15.98
C ASN A 43 -19.26 4.94 -14.48
N LYS A 44 -19.28 3.71 -13.96
CA LYS A 44 -19.34 3.45 -12.53
C LYS A 44 -17.93 3.41 -11.96
N THR A 45 -17.72 4.12 -10.85
CA THR A 45 -16.44 4.17 -10.13
C THR A 45 -16.55 3.37 -8.83
N GLY A 46 -15.57 2.52 -8.56
CA GLY A 46 -15.38 1.88 -7.26
C GLY A 46 -14.01 2.21 -6.72
N ASN A 47 -13.93 2.56 -5.44
CA ASN A 47 -12.66 2.79 -4.74
C ASN A 47 -12.34 1.57 -3.87
N PHE A 48 -11.07 1.21 -3.83
CA PHE A 48 -10.56 0.07 -3.08
C PHE A 48 -9.31 0.49 -2.31
N ASP A 49 -9.27 0.09 -1.04
CA ASP A 49 -8.10 0.27 -0.20
C ASP A 49 -6.95 -0.57 -0.74
N ASP A 50 -5.74 -0.02 -0.72
CA ASP A 50 -4.53 -0.74 -1.09
C ASP A 50 -3.43 -0.66 -0.01
N LEU A 51 -2.29 -1.28 -0.32
CA LEU A 51 -1.07 -1.08 0.45
C LEU A 51 0.07 -0.84 -0.54
N PRO A 52 0.96 0.14 -0.29
CA PRO A 52 2.11 0.36 -1.15
C PRO A 52 2.97 -0.90 -1.25
N ALA A 53 3.34 -1.26 -2.49
CA ALA A 53 4.28 -2.35 -2.73
C ALA A 53 5.63 -2.03 -2.08
N ARG A 54 6.23 -3.04 -1.42
CA ARG A 54 7.59 -2.97 -0.87
C ARG A 54 8.65 -3.53 -1.84
N PHE A 55 8.24 -3.75 -3.09
CA PHE A 55 9.06 -4.28 -4.18
C PHE A 55 8.87 -3.41 -5.43
N GLY A 56 9.83 -3.48 -6.35
CA GLY A 56 9.81 -2.70 -7.59
C GLY A 56 10.09 -1.21 -7.41
N TYR A 57 9.81 -0.45 -8.46
CA TYR A 57 9.97 1.00 -8.47
C TYR A 57 8.80 1.71 -7.82
N ARG A 58 9.07 2.88 -7.22
CA ARG A 58 8.02 3.74 -6.67
C ARG A 58 7.15 4.29 -7.81
N LEU A 59 5.84 4.23 -7.64
CA LEU A 59 4.89 4.84 -8.58
C LEU A 59 5.05 6.38 -8.60
N PRO A 60 4.75 7.05 -9.72
CA PRO A 60 4.68 8.50 -9.80
C PRO A 60 3.69 9.09 -8.78
N SER A 61 3.87 10.36 -8.41
CA SER A 61 2.95 11.07 -7.49
C SER A 61 1.51 11.12 -8.00
N ASP A 62 1.34 11.16 -9.32
CA ASP A 62 0.03 11.23 -9.97
C ASP A 62 -0.59 9.84 -10.20
N GLY A 63 0.08 8.78 -9.73
CA GLY A 63 -0.34 7.40 -9.89
C GLY A 63 -0.08 6.83 -11.28
N LEU A 64 -0.70 5.67 -11.55
CA LEU A 64 -0.67 5.00 -12.85
C LEU A 64 -2.10 4.68 -13.29
N LYS A 65 -2.43 5.00 -14.55
CA LYS A 65 -3.73 4.67 -15.15
C LYS A 65 -3.53 3.73 -16.33
N GLY A 66 -4.35 2.69 -16.38
CA GLY A 66 -4.28 1.69 -17.45
C GLY A 66 -5.53 0.83 -17.52
N PHE A 67 -5.56 -0.06 -18.50
CA PHE A 67 -6.62 -1.05 -18.65
C PHE A 67 -6.40 -2.22 -17.70
N LEU A 68 -7.42 -2.55 -16.90
CA LEU A 68 -7.38 -3.71 -16.01
C LEU A 68 -7.61 -4.99 -16.81
N ILE A 69 -6.66 -5.93 -16.73
CA ILE A 69 -6.77 -7.26 -17.35
C ILE A 69 -6.51 -8.35 -16.32
N GLY A 70 -7.24 -9.46 -16.39
CA GLY A 70 -7.00 -10.61 -15.51
C GLY A 70 -5.80 -11.43 -15.98
N ALA A 71 -4.93 -11.85 -15.06
CA ALA A 71 -3.81 -12.72 -15.36
C ALA A 71 -4.26 -14.12 -15.83
N ARG A 72 -3.47 -14.73 -16.71
CA ARG A 72 -3.59 -16.13 -17.13
C ARG A 72 -2.18 -16.73 -17.18
N PRO A 73 -1.83 -17.68 -16.29
CA PRO A 73 -2.66 -18.23 -15.21
C PRO A 73 -2.99 -17.19 -14.11
N GLN A 74 -4.12 -17.36 -13.42
CA GLN A 74 -4.62 -16.35 -12.46
C GLN A 74 -3.66 -16.07 -11.30
N ASN A 75 -2.83 -17.04 -10.91
CA ASN A 75 -1.87 -16.91 -9.83
C ASN A 75 -0.52 -16.33 -10.27
N ALA A 76 -0.27 -16.19 -11.58
CA ALA A 76 0.98 -15.68 -12.15
C ALA A 76 2.26 -16.31 -11.55
N CYS A 77 2.19 -17.57 -11.13
CA CYS A 77 3.39 -18.29 -10.66
C CYS A 77 4.26 -18.82 -11.81
N GLU A 78 3.73 -18.71 -13.03
CA GLU A 78 4.37 -19.01 -14.31
C GLU A 78 4.15 -17.79 -15.23
N PRO A 79 4.96 -17.63 -16.29
CA PRO A 79 4.81 -16.52 -17.23
C PRO A 79 3.37 -16.37 -17.73
N ILE A 80 2.82 -15.16 -17.60
CA ILE A 80 1.45 -14.86 -18.00
C ILE A 80 1.33 -14.58 -19.49
N ASP A 81 0.11 -14.74 -20.02
CA ASP A 81 -0.21 -14.31 -21.38
C ASP A 81 0.16 -12.83 -21.62
N PRO A 82 0.70 -12.48 -22.79
CA PRO A 82 1.02 -11.09 -23.12
C PRO A 82 -0.24 -10.22 -23.18
N PRO A 83 -0.10 -8.89 -23.01
CA PRO A 83 -1.23 -7.98 -23.14
C PRO A 83 -1.88 -8.08 -24.53
N PRO A 84 -3.19 -7.80 -24.65
CA PRO A 84 -3.89 -7.87 -25.92
C PRO A 84 -3.23 -6.95 -26.96
N ILE A 85 -2.72 -7.53 -28.04
CA ILE A 85 -2.21 -6.78 -29.19
C ILE A 85 -3.43 -6.24 -29.92
N ARG A 86 -3.75 -4.96 -29.71
CA ARG A 86 -4.72 -4.23 -30.52
C ARG A 86 -4.00 -3.03 -31.09
N ASP A 87 -4.01 -2.94 -32.43
CA ASP A 87 -3.20 -2.00 -33.21
C ASP A 87 -3.39 -0.51 -32.87
N ASN A 88 -4.41 -0.17 -32.05
CA ASN A 88 -4.76 1.19 -31.66
C ASN A 88 -4.81 1.44 -30.14
N LEU A 89 -4.38 0.50 -29.30
CA LEU A 89 -4.31 0.71 -27.85
C LEU A 89 -2.88 1.02 -27.42
N THR A 90 -2.57 2.31 -27.29
CA THR A 90 -1.28 2.83 -26.77
C THR A 90 -1.29 3.02 -25.24
N GLY A 91 -2.18 2.34 -24.53
CA GLY A 91 -2.35 2.47 -23.08
C GLY A 91 -1.52 1.47 -22.27
N ALA A 92 -1.18 1.84 -21.04
CA ALA A 92 -0.64 0.90 -20.06
C ALA A 92 -1.71 -0.17 -19.71
N PHE A 93 -1.26 -1.39 -19.44
CA PHE A 93 -2.10 -2.47 -18.93
C PHE A 93 -1.71 -2.75 -17.48
N ILE A 94 -2.72 -2.87 -16.61
CA ILE A 94 -2.57 -3.23 -15.21
C ILE A 94 -3.13 -4.64 -15.06
N VAL A 95 -2.29 -5.58 -14.63
CA VAL A 95 -2.68 -6.98 -14.48
C VAL A 95 -3.22 -7.26 -13.08
N LEU A 96 -4.38 -7.92 -13.01
CA LEU A 96 -4.98 -8.41 -11.78
C LEU A 96 -4.54 -9.86 -11.53
N ILE A 97 -3.74 -10.06 -10.47
CA ILE A 97 -3.16 -11.34 -10.09
C ILE A 97 -3.77 -11.82 -8.77
N LYS A 98 -4.13 -13.10 -8.71
CA LYS A 98 -4.59 -13.77 -7.48
C LYS A 98 -3.39 -14.04 -6.55
N ARG A 99 -3.54 -13.70 -5.27
CA ARG A 99 -2.45 -13.68 -4.28
C ARG A 99 -1.77 -15.03 -4.00
N PHE A 100 -2.49 -16.14 -4.07
CA PHE A 100 -2.01 -17.41 -3.52
C PHE A 100 -0.94 -18.11 -4.39
N ASP A 101 -0.46 -19.28 -3.93
CA ASP A 101 0.44 -20.25 -4.58
C ASP A 101 1.94 -19.89 -4.67
N CYS A 102 2.31 -18.61 -4.73
CA CYS A 102 3.71 -18.18 -4.79
C CYS A 102 3.91 -16.76 -4.20
N ASN A 103 5.17 -16.39 -3.97
CA ASN A 103 5.56 -15.08 -3.43
C ASN A 103 5.35 -13.94 -4.45
N PHE A 104 5.24 -12.70 -3.96
CA PHE A 104 5.09 -11.53 -4.82
C PHE A 104 6.28 -11.28 -5.75
N ASP A 105 7.50 -11.63 -5.33
CA ASP A 105 8.70 -11.44 -6.16
C ASP A 105 8.73 -12.36 -7.41
N ILE A 106 7.89 -13.40 -7.44
CA ILE A 106 7.75 -14.33 -8.57
C ILE A 106 6.68 -13.86 -9.56
N LYS A 107 5.68 -13.11 -9.08
CA LYS A 107 4.52 -12.65 -9.84
C LYS A 107 4.87 -11.43 -10.69
#